data_AF-A0A067BYQ3-F1
#
_entry.id   AF-A0A067BYQ3-F1
#
_cell.length_a   1.000
_cell.length_b   1.000
_cell.length_c   1.000
_cell.angle_alpha   90.00
_cell.angle_beta   90.00
_cell.angle_gamma   90.00
#
_symmetry.space_group_name_H-M   'P 1'
#
loop_
_entity.id
_entity.type
_entity.pdbx_description
1 polymer ?
#
loop_
_entity_poly.entity_id
_entity_poly.type
_entity_poly.pdbx_seq_one_letter_code
_entity_poly.pdbx_strand_id
1 'polypeptide(L)'
;MSSCVEKAFAVLLKHVRTRDGARELHRHLGELTILSMLRVKASVPVIQSYGFVLMRKLACACDESQRVLLENGAIELIANGLRRFPDDVILQSAAAGALAPLVQYDDSSIGIVFSLGLLPVLIRPIVHRSDKTADQAVIYTCAILVAICEARGKDVVGTILSGHVADADTETWPVLQSLAQLLQASVNVDASKRVSVAVTTALLCFMSMDRMVTDVLDELRALSTVSHAMVQFAADASVLKYSGIVCQQLARSPVKRVRTYSPQKPTKTTKIRVSTSPKKEPAVKEGVVYDPMPSIGERDKERALAQAEVADRAVRGNLLTSAYGFAKPLKQSLVVASSPPKEIKPRPPARLPPQATSPLKSPTKVGRVRPLPTSR
;
A
#
# COMPACT_ATOMS: atom_id res chain seq x y z
N MET A 1 2.35 -9.52 -32.46
CA MET A 1 2.35 -10.39 -31.27
C MET A 1 1.86 -9.71 -29.99
N SER A 2 2.06 -8.38 -29.79
CA SER A 2 1.68 -7.68 -28.54
C SER A 2 0.21 -7.84 -28.12
N SER A 3 -0.75 -7.70 -29.04
CA SER A 3 -2.19 -7.67 -28.70
C SER A 3 -2.75 -8.95 -28.09
N CYS A 4 -2.27 -10.13 -28.50
CA CYS A 4 -2.76 -11.40 -27.96
C CYS A 4 -2.23 -11.65 -26.55
N VAL A 5 -0.97 -11.31 -26.30
CA VAL A 5 -0.30 -11.47 -25.00
C VAL A 5 -0.93 -10.55 -23.96
N GLU A 6 -1.14 -9.28 -24.30
CA GLU A 6 -1.78 -8.33 -23.39
C GLU A 6 -3.23 -8.73 -23.06
N LYS A 7 -4.00 -9.21 -24.05
CA LYS A 7 -5.36 -9.74 -23.82
C LYS A 7 -5.34 -10.95 -22.88
N ALA A 8 -4.39 -11.87 -23.05
CA ALA A 8 -4.25 -13.02 -22.17
C ALA A 8 -3.96 -12.58 -20.72
N PHE A 9 -3.02 -11.64 -20.53
CA PHE A 9 -2.73 -11.07 -19.21
C PHE A 9 -3.93 -10.35 -18.61
N ALA A 10 -4.68 -9.59 -19.40
CA ALA A 10 -5.89 -8.90 -18.92
C ALA A 10 -6.96 -9.89 -18.42
N VAL A 11 -7.16 -11.00 -19.13
CA VAL A 11 -8.07 -12.07 -18.72
C VAL A 11 -7.60 -12.72 -17.42
N LEU A 12 -6.31 -13.07 -17.34
CA LEU A 12 -5.72 -13.66 -16.14
C LEU A 12 -5.83 -12.72 -14.94
N LEU A 13 -5.51 -11.43 -15.11
CA LEU A 13 -5.62 -10.41 -14.07
C LEU A 13 -7.05 -10.24 -13.57
N LYS A 14 -8.04 -10.37 -14.46
CA LYS A 14 -9.46 -10.37 -14.07
C LYS A 14 -9.82 -11.61 -13.26
N HIS A 15 -9.24 -12.76 -13.60
CA HIS A 15 -9.51 -14.02 -12.92
C HIS A 15 -8.89 -14.05 -11.50
N VAL A 16 -7.61 -13.70 -11.36
CA VAL A 16 -6.89 -13.71 -10.06
C VAL A 16 -7.29 -12.58 -9.11
N ARG A 17 -8.29 -11.76 -9.48
CA ARG A 17 -8.87 -10.76 -8.58
C ARG A 17 -9.70 -11.38 -7.46
N THR A 18 -10.22 -12.58 -7.67
CA THR A 18 -10.99 -13.31 -6.65
C THR A 18 -10.11 -14.39 -6.02
N ARG A 19 -10.39 -14.74 -4.76
CA ARG A 19 -9.70 -15.84 -4.07
C ARG A 19 -9.89 -17.17 -4.82
N ASP A 20 -11.09 -17.40 -5.37
CA ASP A 20 -11.37 -18.62 -6.13
C ASP A 20 -10.57 -18.69 -7.43
N GLY A 21 -10.45 -17.57 -8.16
CA GLY A 21 -9.65 -17.53 -9.37
C GLY A 21 -8.14 -17.66 -9.10
N ALA A 22 -7.66 -17.15 -7.96
CA ALA A 22 -6.29 -17.38 -7.52
C ALA A 22 -6.05 -18.86 -7.16
N ARG A 23 -6.96 -19.49 -6.41
CA ARG A 23 -6.90 -20.93 -6.08
C ARG A 23 -6.99 -21.82 -7.30
N GLU A 24 -7.81 -21.45 -8.28
CA GLU A 24 -7.91 -22.20 -9.53
C GLU A 24 -6.61 -22.12 -10.32
N LEU A 25 -6.00 -20.93 -10.39
CA LEU A 25 -4.69 -20.78 -11.02
C LEU A 25 -3.61 -21.57 -10.28
N HIS A 26 -3.66 -21.62 -8.95
CA HIS A 26 -2.78 -22.45 -8.12
C HIS A 26 -2.91 -23.95 -8.44
N ARG A 27 -4.14 -24.46 -8.54
CA ARG A 27 -4.41 -25.86 -8.92
C ARG A 27 -3.81 -26.23 -10.26
N HIS A 28 -3.67 -25.26 -11.16
CA HIS A 28 -3.07 -25.43 -12.48
C HIS A 28 -1.58 -25.03 -12.54
N LEU A 29 -0.90 -24.90 -11.40
CA LEU A 29 0.52 -24.54 -11.33
C LEU A 29 0.85 -23.23 -12.06
N GLY A 30 -0.05 -22.26 -12.00
CA GLY A 30 0.11 -21.02 -12.75
C GLY A 30 1.28 -20.16 -12.25
N GLU A 31 1.69 -20.31 -10.99
CA GLU A 31 2.89 -19.67 -10.43
C GLU A 31 4.13 -20.10 -11.20
N LEU A 32 4.31 -21.41 -11.39
CA LEU A 32 5.45 -21.98 -12.13
C LEU A 32 5.41 -21.54 -13.60
N THR A 33 4.22 -21.47 -14.18
CA THR A 33 4.02 -20.96 -15.55
C THR A 33 4.41 -19.49 -15.66
N ILE A 34 4.01 -18.65 -14.70
CA ILE A 34 4.38 -17.22 -14.66
C ILE A 34 5.89 -17.08 -14.49
N LEU A 35 6.50 -17.78 -13.52
CA LEU A 35 7.94 -17.73 -13.29
C LEU A 35 8.75 -18.18 -14.51
N SER A 36 8.36 -19.29 -15.14
CA SER A 36 8.98 -19.79 -16.37
C SER A 36 8.91 -18.76 -17.49
N MET A 37 7.72 -18.19 -17.72
CA MET A 37 7.51 -17.15 -18.72
C MET A 37 8.38 -15.92 -18.45
N LEU A 38 8.45 -15.47 -17.19
CA LEU A 38 9.26 -14.30 -16.82
C LEU A 38 10.77 -14.57 -17.01
N ARG A 39 11.24 -15.79 -16.79
CA ARG A 39 12.63 -16.19 -17.10
C ARG A 39 12.91 -16.16 -18.60
N VAL A 40 12.01 -16.73 -19.40
CA VAL A 40 12.14 -16.79 -20.87
C VAL A 40 12.05 -15.40 -21.50
N LYS A 41 11.22 -14.50 -20.94
CA LYS A 41 11.00 -13.14 -21.43
C LYS A 41 11.61 -12.08 -20.53
N ALA A 42 12.77 -12.39 -19.95
CA ALA A 42 13.47 -11.52 -19.00
C ALA A 42 13.91 -10.17 -19.61
N SER A 43 14.03 -10.06 -20.94
CA SER A 43 14.40 -8.82 -21.64
C SER A 43 13.21 -7.96 -22.09
N VAL A 44 11.97 -8.40 -21.84
CA VAL A 44 10.77 -7.69 -22.29
C VAL A 44 10.06 -7.02 -21.11
N PRO A 45 10.24 -5.70 -20.88
CA PRO A 45 9.77 -5.04 -19.67
C PRO A 45 8.25 -5.10 -19.50
N VAL A 46 7.49 -4.96 -20.59
CA VAL A 46 6.02 -5.07 -20.55
C VAL A 46 5.57 -6.43 -20.00
N ILE A 47 6.22 -7.52 -20.43
CA ILE A 47 5.91 -8.88 -19.97
C ILE A 47 6.31 -9.04 -18.49
N GLN A 48 7.48 -8.51 -18.10
CA GLN A 48 7.90 -8.48 -16.70
C GLN A 48 6.88 -7.78 -15.81
N SER A 49 6.44 -6.58 -16.19
CA SER A 49 5.44 -5.79 -15.46
C SER A 49 4.14 -6.57 -15.26
N TYR A 50 3.60 -7.19 -16.31
CA TYR A 50 2.39 -8.00 -16.17
C TYR A 50 2.59 -9.22 -15.27
N GLY A 51 3.71 -9.93 -15.42
CA GLY A 51 4.03 -11.07 -14.56
C GLY A 51 4.15 -10.70 -13.09
N PHE A 52 4.81 -9.59 -12.77
CA PHE A 52 4.91 -9.09 -11.40
C PHE A 52 3.55 -8.68 -10.83
N VAL A 53 2.68 -8.04 -11.61
CA VAL A 53 1.32 -7.73 -11.15
C VAL A 53 0.52 -9.01 -10.88
N LEU A 54 0.63 -10.05 -11.72
CA LEU A 54 0.00 -11.34 -11.48
C LEU A 54 0.54 -12.02 -10.22
N MET A 55 1.86 -12.08 -10.06
CA MET A 55 2.51 -12.63 -8.88
C MET A 55 2.03 -11.95 -7.60
N ARG A 56 1.99 -10.62 -7.57
CA ARG A 56 1.43 -9.86 -6.45
C ARG A 56 0.01 -10.30 -6.14
N LYS A 57 -0.85 -10.37 -7.17
CA LYS A 57 -2.27 -10.70 -6.99
C LYS A 57 -2.45 -12.11 -6.44
N LEU A 58 -1.67 -13.07 -6.92
CA LEU A 58 -1.67 -14.43 -6.41
C LEU A 58 -1.18 -14.50 -4.96
N ALA A 59 -0.02 -13.89 -4.68
CA ALA A 59 0.56 -13.85 -3.36
C ALA A 59 -0.38 -13.24 -2.31
N CYS A 60 -1.17 -12.22 -2.68
CA CYS A 60 -2.15 -11.63 -1.76
C CYS A 60 -3.46 -12.42 -1.62
N ALA A 61 -3.78 -13.33 -2.54
CA ALA A 61 -5.10 -13.98 -2.61
C ALA A 61 -5.05 -15.47 -2.21
N CYS A 62 -3.89 -16.10 -2.29
CA CYS A 62 -3.65 -17.52 -2.03
C CYS A 62 -2.29 -17.71 -1.35
N ASP A 63 -2.30 -18.09 -0.07
CA ASP A 63 -1.08 -18.25 0.73
C ASP A 63 -0.22 -19.41 0.22
N GLU A 64 -0.86 -20.45 -0.33
CA GLU A 64 -0.17 -21.57 -0.99
C GLU A 64 0.59 -21.12 -2.23
N SER A 65 -0.01 -20.24 -3.05
CA SER A 65 0.68 -19.61 -4.19
C SER A 65 1.86 -18.77 -3.74
N GLN A 66 1.69 -18.01 -2.66
CA GLN A 66 2.77 -17.19 -2.09
C GLN A 66 3.97 -18.05 -1.71
N ARG A 67 3.73 -19.18 -1.01
CA ARG A 67 4.77 -20.14 -0.66
C ARG A 67 5.46 -20.72 -1.90
N VAL A 68 4.68 -21.18 -2.89
CA VAL A 68 5.23 -21.75 -4.13
C VAL A 68 6.09 -20.72 -4.88
N LEU A 69 5.67 -19.44 -4.92
CA LEU A 69 6.47 -18.38 -5.54
C LEU A 69 7.82 -18.21 -4.83
N LEU A 70 7.85 -18.21 -3.50
CA LEU A 70 9.08 -18.08 -2.71
C LEU A 70 10.02 -19.27 -2.92
N GLU A 71 9.51 -20.49 -2.78
CA GLU A 71 10.28 -21.73 -2.96
C GLU A 71 10.89 -21.85 -4.37
N ASN A 72 10.30 -21.16 -5.35
CA ASN A 72 10.74 -21.18 -6.74
C ASN A 72 11.48 -19.91 -7.17
N GLY A 73 12.02 -19.14 -6.24
CA GLY A 73 12.96 -18.04 -6.52
C GLY A 73 12.31 -16.79 -7.13
N ALA A 74 11.10 -16.43 -6.68
CA ALA A 74 10.42 -15.23 -7.15
C ALA A 74 11.16 -13.94 -6.76
N ILE A 75 11.81 -13.89 -5.60
CA ILE A 75 12.52 -12.69 -5.12
C ILE A 75 13.74 -12.41 -6.00
N GLU A 76 14.51 -13.43 -6.38
CA GLU A 76 15.65 -13.35 -7.29
C GLU A 76 15.21 -12.86 -8.67
N LEU A 77 14.04 -13.33 -9.13
CA LEU A 77 13.48 -12.89 -10.40
C LEU A 77 13.10 -11.41 -10.34
N ILE A 78 12.40 -10.98 -9.28
CA ILE A 78 12.05 -9.57 -9.05
C ILE A 78 13.32 -8.71 -8.97
N ALA A 79 14.33 -9.17 -8.23
CA ALA A 79 15.61 -8.51 -8.09
C ALA A 79 16.28 -8.24 -9.44
N ASN A 80 16.29 -9.25 -10.30
CA ASN A 80 16.84 -9.13 -11.65
C ASN A 80 16.03 -8.16 -12.51
N GLY A 81 14.70 -8.15 -12.38
CA GLY A 81 13.84 -7.17 -13.05
C GLY A 81 14.13 -5.72 -12.61
N LEU A 82 14.19 -5.48 -11.29
CA LEU A 82 14.46 -4.16 -10.72
C LEU A 82 15.82 -3.60 -11.18
N ARG A 83 16.86 -4.43 -11.23
CA ARG A 83 18.20 -4.01 -11.68
C ARG A 83 18.29 -3.81 -13.18
N ARG A 84 17.58 -4.63 -13.97
CA ARG A 84 17.63 -4.59 -15.43
C ARG A 84 16.91 -3.39 -16.02
N PHE A 85 15.82 -2.96 -15.40
CA PHE A 85 14.97 -1.87 -15.91
C PHE A 85 14.84 -0.74 -14.88
N PRO A 86 15.96 -0.11 -14.47
CA PRO A 86 15.97 0.87 -13.38
C PRO A 86 15.11 2.10 -13.65
N ASP A 87 14.95 2.47 -14.92
CA ASP A 87 14.24 3.67 -15.36
C ASP A 87 12.79 3.40 -15.81
N ASP A 88 12.39 2.12 -15.90
CA ASP A 88 11.00 1.77 -16.24
C ASP A 88 10.12 1.86 -14.99
N VAL A 89 9.51 3.03 -14.81
CA VAL A 89 8.66 3.34 -13.66
C VAL A 89 7.56 2.30 -13.45
N ILE A 90 6.95 1.80 -14.53
CA ILE A 90 5.83 0.88 -14.41
C ILE A 90 6.33 -0.46 -13.91
N LEU A 91 7.46 -0.94 -14.45
CA LEU A 91 8.11 -2.16 -14.00
C LEU A 91 8.59 -2.03 -12.55
N GLN A 92 9.25 -0.93 -12.19
CA GLN A 92 9.70 -0.68 -10.81
C GLN A 92 8.53 -0.77 -9.81
N SER A 93 7.41 -0.13 -10.14
CA SER A 93 6.19 -0.17 -9.33
C SER A 93 5.58 -1.58 -9.26
N ALA A 94 5.52 -2.29 -10.40
CA ALA A 94 4.99 -3.66 -10.47
C ALA A 94 5.86 -4.64 -9.66
N ALA A 95 7.18 -4.55 -9.81
CA ALA A 95 8.18 -5.37 -9.13
C ALA A 95 8.18 -5.12 -7.62
N ALA A 96 8.24 -3.86 -7.17
CA ALA A 96 8.12 -3.52 -5.75
C ALA A 96 6.76 -4.01 -5.18
N GLY A 97 5.68 -3.85 -5.95
CA GLY A 97 4.38 -4.36 -5.59
C GLY A 97 4.35 -5.89 -5.43
N ALA A 98 5.07 -6.63 -6.27
CA ALA A 98 5.18 -8.08 -6.16
C ALA A 98 6.03 -8.51 -4.97
N LEU A 99 7.08 -7.75 -4.65
CA LEU A 99 7.96 -8.05 -3.51
C LEU A 99 7.26 -7.81 -2.17
N ALA A 100 6.43 -6.77 -2.06
CA ALA A 100 5.78 -6.36 -0.81
C ALA A 100 5.04 -7.50 -0.05
N PRO A 101 4.16 -8.31 -0.66
CA PRO A 101 3.58 -9.45 0.03
C PRO A 101 4.61 -10.54 0.31
N LEU A 102 5.57 -10.78 -0.58
CA LEU A 102 6.56 -11.85 -0.42
C LEU A 102 7.44 -11.63 0.82
N VAL A 103 7.86 -10.39 1.08
CA VAL A 103 8.67 -10.04 2.27
C VAL A 103 7.88 -10.07 3.58
N GLN A 104 6.55 -10.13 3.51
CA GLN A 104 5.67 -10.25 4.68
C GLN A 104 5.33 -11.71 5.00
N TYR A 105 5.79 -12.68 4.19
CA TYR A 105 5.49 -14.08 4.40
C TYR A 105 6.23 -14.67 5.60
N ASP A 106 7.55 -14.52 5.63
CA ASP A 106 8.42 -15.04 6.67
C ASP A 106 9.76 -14.30 6.75
N ASP A 107 10.52 -14.56 7.81
CA ASP A 107 11.84 -13.95 8.00
C ASP A 107 12.88 -14.35 6.95
N SER A 108 12.72 -15.53 6.34
CA SER A 108 13.65 -16.04 5.33
C SER A 108 13.60 -15.20 4.05
N SER A 109 12.42 -14.77 3.64
CA SER A 109 12.22 -13.88 2.49
C SER A 109 12.99 -12.55 2.62
N ILE A 110 13.04 -11.98 3.82
CA ILE A 110 13.81 -10.78 4.14
C ILE A 110 15.31 -11.08 4.08
N GLY A 111 15.74 -12.25 4.56
CA GLY A 111 17.11 -12.73 4.40
C GLY A 111 17.56 -12.77 2.94
N ILE A 112 16.69 -13.21 2.03
CA ILE A 112 16.97 -13.23 0.59
C ILE A 112 17.16 -11.80 0.06
N VAL A 113 16.29 -10.84 0.45
CA VAL A 113 16.42 -9.43 0.06
C VAL A 113 17.80 -8.85 0.45
N PHE A 114 18.30 -9.17 1.65
CA PHE A 114 19.64 -8.77 2.08
C PHE A 114 20.75 -9.46 1.32
N SER A 115 20.65 -10.79 1.13
CA SER A 115 21.67 -11.56 0.40
C SER A 115 21.84 -11.08 -1.05
N LEU A 116 20.77 -10.56 -1.65
CA LEU A 116 20.79 -9.98 -2.98
C LEU A 116 21.22 -8.51 -2.99
N GLY A 117 21.44 -7.87 -1.85
CA GLY A 117 21.80 -6.44 -1.78
C GLY A 117 20.73 -5.55 -2.42
N LEU A 118 19.45 -5.87 -2.20
CA LEU A 118 18.35 -5.16 -2.85
C LEU A 118 18.00 -3.81 -2.21
N LEU A 119 18.47 -3.55 -1.00
CA LEU A 119 18.09 -2.35 -0.25
C LEU A 119 18.37 -1.04 -1.01
N PRO A 120 19.56 -0.82 -1.61
CA PRO A 120 19.84 0.40 -2.38
C PRO A 120 18.95 0.55 -3.62
N VAL A 121 18.53 -0.57 -4.21
CA VAL A 121 17.61 -0.58 -5.37
C VAL A 121 16.21 -0.17 -4.94
N LEU A 122 15.75 -0.69 -3.80
CA LEU A 122 14.40 -0.44 -3.28
C LEU A 122 14.22 1.00 -2.80
N ILE A 123 15.23 1.64 -2.19
CA ILE A 123 15.11 3.02 -1.71
C ILE A 123 15.20 4.07 -2.83
N ARG A 124 15.63 3.69 -4.04
CA ARG A 124 15.82 4.61 -5.16
C ARG A 124 14.58 5.46 -5.50
N PRO A 125 13.33 4.92 -5.52
CA PRO A 125 12.13 5.71 -5.79
C PRO A 125 11.83 6.78 -4.73
N ILE A 126 12.44 6.68 -3.55
CA ILE A 126 12.33 7.67 -2.47
C ILE A 126 13.41 8.75 -2.67
N VAL A 127 14.68 8.33 -2.80
CA VAL A 127 15.84 9.26 -2.83
C VAL A 127 15.95 10.00 -4.16
N HIS A 128 15.75 9.31 -5.29
CA HIS A 128 15.90 9.86 -6.65
C HIS A 128 14.54 10.12 -7.29
N ARG A 129 13.58 10.60 -6.50
CA ARG A 129 12.22 10.86 -6.96
C ARG A 129 12.22 11.95 -8.03
N SER A 130 11.52 11.68 -9.13
CA SER A 130 11.23 12.64 -10.21
C SER A 130 9.72 12.69 -10.48
N ASP A 131 9.26 13.64 -11.28
CA ASP A 131 7.85 13.75 -11.69
C ASP A 131 7.30 12.49 -12.37
N LYS A 132 8.19 11.66 -12.91
CA LYS A 132 7.83 10.38 -13.53
C LYS A 132 7.64 9.27 -12.51
N THR A 133 8.10 9.43 -11.27
CA THR A 133 8.08 8.37 -10.26
C THR A 133 6.64 8.09 -9.82
N ALA A 134 6.16 6.88 -10.06
CA ALA A 134 4.81 6.49 -9.66
C ALA A 134 4.70 6.41 -8.13
N ASP A 135 3.68 7.06 -7.58
CA ASP A 135 3.31 6.99 -6.16
C ASP A 135 3.18 5.56 -5.63
N GLN A 136 2.71 4.64 -6.48
CA GLN A 136 2.62 3.22 -6.12
C GLN A 136 4.00 2.62 -5.79
N ALA A 137 5.07 3.00 -6.50
CA ALA A 137 6.41 2.53 -6.20
C ALA A 137 6.85 2.97 -4.79
N VAL A 138 6.55 4.22 -4.41
CA VAL A 138 6.85 4.70 -3.06
C VAL A 138 6.02 3.97 -2.01
N ILE A 139 4.70 3.81 -2.23
CA ILE A 139 3.82 3.10 -1.29
C ILE A 139 4.33 1.68 -1.03
N TYR A 140 4.70 0.94 -2.09
CA TYR A 140 5.23 -0.42 -1.93
C TYR A 140 6.61 -0.44 -1.28
N THR A 141 7.47 0.52 -1.62
CA THR A 141 8.78 0.66 -0.97
C THR A 141 8.62 0.90 0.52
N CYS A 142 7.78 1.84 0.95
CA CYS A 142 7.50 2.08 2.36
C CYS A 142 6.99 0.82 3.07
N ALA A 143 6.07 0.07 2.44
CA ALA A 143 5.58 -1.19 3.01
C ALA A 143 6.67 -2.25 3.17
N ILE A 144 7.60 -2.36 2.21
CA ILE A 144 8.75 -3.27 2.28
C ILE A 144 9.71 -2.84 3.40
N LEU A 145 10.04 -1.55 3.48
CA LEU A 145 10.94 -1.03 4.51
C LEU A 145 10.36 -1.22 5.91
N VAL A 146 9.05 -0.99 6.09
CA VAL A 146 8.36 -1.28 7.36
C VAL A 146 8.46 -2.76 7.72
N ALA A 147 8.18 -3.67 6.78
CA ALA A 147 8.31 -5.11 7.03
C ALA A 147 9.74 -5.52 7.42
N ILE A 148 10.75 -4.96 6.74
CA ILE A 148 12.16 -5.18 7.06
C ILE A 148 12.49 -4.69 8.48
N CYS A 149 12.05 -3.49 8.84
CA CYS A 149 12.27 -2.92 10.18
C CYS A 149 11.55 -3.72 11.28
N GLU A 150 10.32 -4.17 11.04
CA GLU A 150 9.59 -5.01 11.99
C GLU A 150 10.32 -6.33 12.25
N ALA A 151 10.95 -6.91 11.23
CA ALA A 151 11.62 -8.21 11.29
C ALA A 151 13.08 -8.16 11.78
N ARG A 152 13.79 -7.04 11.60
CA ARG A 152 15.22 -6.89 11.95
C ARG A 152 15.47 -5.89 13.06
N GLY A 153 14.46 -5.13 13.48
CA GLY A 153 14.56 -4.17 14.58
C GLY A 153 15.47 -2.99 14.24
N LYS A 154 16.09 -2.41 15.27
CA LYS A 154 16.88 -1.18 15.16
C LYS A 154 18.11 -1.30 14.26
N ASP A 155 18.77 -2.45 14.23
CA ASP A 155 20.07 -2.62 13.56
C ASP A 155 20.01 -2.31 12.06
N VAL A 156 18.86 -2.55 11.43
CA VAL A 156 18.65 -2.30 10.00
C VAL A 156 18.31 -0.85 9.68
N VAL A 157 17.82 -0.08 10.65
CA VAL A 157 17.36 1.29 10.44
C VAL A 157 18.52 2.18 9.97
N GLY A 158 19.70 2.05 10.58
CA GLY A 158 20.89 2.78 10.14
C GLY A 158 21.29 2.45 8.69
N THR A 159 21.23 1.16 8.32
CA THR A 159 21.51 0.69 6.95
C THR A 159 20.51 1.24 5.93
N ILE A 160 19.23 1.31 6.28
CA ILE A 160 18.17 1.88 5.44
C ILE A 160 18.40 3.38 5.27
N LEU A 161 18.59 4.10 6.37
CA LEU A 161 18.58 5.57 6.36
C LEU A 161 19.87 6.18 5.77
N SER A 162 21.01 5.50 5.92
CA SER A 162 22.28 5.89 5.26
C SER A 162 22.23 5.77 3.75
N GLY A 163 21.27 5.00 3.21
CA GLY A 163 21.00 4.92 1.78
C GLY A 163 22.12 4.32 0.90
N HIS A 164 23.23 3.86 1.49
CA HIS A 164 24.40 3.32 0.78
C HIS A 164 24.83 4.16 -0.43
N VAL A 165 24.81 5.49 -0.28
CA VAL A 165 25.39 6.40 -1.27
C VAL A 165 26.90 6.41 -1.00
N ALA A 166 27.68 5.88 -1.95
CA ALA A 166 29.11 5.61 -1.81
C ALA A 166 30.01 6.85 -1.57
N ASP A 167 29.45 8.05 -1.52
CA ASP A 167 30.15 9.33 -1.36
C ASP A 167 29.46 10.29 -0.36
N ALA A 168 28.52 9.80 0.46
CA ALA A 168 27.81 10.64 1.42
C ALA A 168 28.60 10.73 2.72
N ASP A 169 28.99 11.95 3.11
CA ASP A 169 29.41 12.26 4.47
C ASP A 169 28.44 11.60 5.47
N THR A 170 29.00 10.93 6.47
CA THR A 170 28.33 10.06 7.47
C THR A 170 27.15 10.71 8.23
N GLU A 171 26.89 12.00 8.01
CA GLU A 171 25.83 12.80 8.63
C GLU A 171 24.61 13.04 7.73
N THR A 172 24.66 12.68 6.44
CA THR A 172 23.51 12.86 5.56
C THR A 172 22.57 11.65 5.62
N TRP A 173 21.31 11.90 6.00
CA TRP A 173 20.23 10.92 6.06
C TRP A 173 19.27 11.08 4.86
N PRO A 174 19.71 10.77 3.61
CA PRO A 174 18.99 11.14 2.40
C PRO A 174 17.58 10.53 2.35
N VAL A 175 17.42 9.29 2.82
CA VAL A 175 16.11 8.62 2.85
C VAL A 175 15.14 9.36 3.76
N LEU A 176 15.61 9.77 4.94
CA LEU A 176 14.76 10.47 5.91
C LEU A 176 14.37 11.87 5.42
N GLN A 177 15.34 12.59 4.83
CA GLN A 177 15.10 13.89 4.21
C GLN A 177 14.08 13.79 3.07
N SER A 178 14.23 12.82 2.17
CA SER A 178 13.30 12.61 1.05
C SER A 178 11.90 12.21 1.53
N LEU A 179 11.78 11.35 2.55
CA LEU A 179 10.48 10.99 3.13
C LEU A 179 9.81 12.18 3.81
N ALA A 180 10.55 12.99 4.57
CA ALA A 180 10.02 14.19 5.21
C ALA A 180 9.52 15.21 4.18
N GLN A 181 10.31 15.49 3.14
CA GLN A 181 9.91 16.38 2.05
C GLN A 181 8.68 15.85 1.30
N LEU A 182 8.64 14.54 1.03
CA LEU A 182 7.50 13.93 0.37
C LEU A 182 6.23 14.06 1.21
N LEU A 183 6.31 13.79 2.52
CA LEU A 183 5.18 13.97 3.42
C LEU A 183 4.71 15.43 3.45
N GLN A 184 5.64 16.38 3.55
CA GLN A 184 5.31 17.80 3.56
C GLN A 184 4.59 18.23 2.28
N ALA A 185 5.00 17.70 1.12
CA ALA A 185 4.36 17.99 -0.16
C ALA A 185 3.00 17.29 -0.32
N SER A 186 2.79 16.12 0.29
CA SER A 186 1.63 15.27 0.03
C SER A 186 0.54 15.32 1.10
N VAL A 187 0.83 15.74 2.33
CA VAL A 187 -0.07 15.63 3.49
C VAL A 187 -1.41 16.37 3.31
N ASN A 188 -1.37 17.53 2.66
CA ASN A 188 -2.56 18.36 2.40
C ASN A 188 -3.21 18.10 1.02
N VAL A 189 -2.74 17.10 0.28
CA VAL A 189 -3.21 16.79 -1.08
C VAL A 189 -4.03 15.51 -1.05
N ASP A 190 -5.35 15.64 -1.21
CA ASP A 190 -6.28 14.50 -1.14
C ASP A 190 -5.92 13.37 -2.13
N ALA A 191 -5.51 13.71 -3.35
CA ALA A 191 -5.07 12.75 -4.35
C ALA A 191 -3.86 11.90 -3.91
N SER A 192 -3.04 12.44 -3.00
CA SER A 192 -1.80 11.81 -2.51
C SER A 192 -1.97 11.18 -1.12
N LYS A 193 -3.19 11.14 -0.57
CA LYS A 193 -3.49 10.62 0.78
C LYS A 193 -2.83 9.27 1.07
N ARG A 194 -2.84 8.34 0.09
CA ARG A 194 -2.25 7.01 0.26
C ARG A 194 -0.73 7.04 0.40
N VAL A 195 -0.07 7.93 -0.33
CA VAL A 195 1.38 8.13 -0.20
C VAL A 195 1.68 8.73 1.16
N SER A 196 0.92 9.77 1.56
CA SER A 196 1.06 10.40 2.87
C SER A 196 0.92 9.40 4.01
N VAL A 197 -0.09 8.52 3.96
CA VAL A 197 -0.25 7.44 4.95
C VAL A 197 0.96 6.49 4.93
N ALA A 198 1.37 5.99 3.76
CA ALA A 198 2.48 5.04 3.67
C ALA A 198 3.81 5.64 4.17
N VAL A 199 4.09 6.90 3.82
CA VAL A 199 5.26 7.64 4.29
C VAL A 199 5.20 7.91 5.79
N THR A 200 4.03 8.32 6.30
CA THR A 200 3.81 8.52 7.73
C THR A 200 4.05 7.23 8.50
N THR A 201 3.47 6.11 8.05
CA THR A 201 3.67 4.79 8.67
C THR A 201 5.15 4.39 8.68
N ALA A 202 5.88 4.62 7.58
CA ALA A 202 7.31 4.33 7.52
C ALA A 202 8.13 5.19 8.50
N LEU A 203 7.88 6.51 8.52
CA LEU A 203 8.57 7.43 9.45
C LEU A 203 8.30 7.06 10.91
N LEU A 204 7.05 6.78 11.26
CA LEU A 204 6.69 6.37 12.62
C LEU A 204 7.29 5.02 12.99
N CYS A 205 7.35 4.07 12.06
CA CYS A 205 8.06 2.81 12.25
C CYS A 205 9.53 3.07 12.60
N PHE A 206 10.24 3.89 11.81
CA PHE A 206 11.65 4.21 12.07
C PHE A 206 11.84 4.91 13.41
N MET A 207 11.01 5.92 13.73
CA MET A 207 11.04 6.59 15.03
C MET A 207 10.79 5.62 16.18
N SER A 208 9.83 4.70 16.05
CA SER A 208 9.53 3.71 17.08
C SER A 208 10.68 2.75 17.37
N MET A 209 11.54 2.49 16.37
CA MET A 209 12.70 1.59 16.48
C MET A 209 13.96 2.30 16.99
N ASP A 210 14.19 3.54 16.57
CA ASP A 210 15.39 4.29 16.97
C ASP A 210 15.09 5.77 17.24
N ARG A 211 15.40 6.19 18.47
CA ARG A 211 15.23 7.58 18.92
C ARG A 211 16.05 8.56 18.09
N MET A 212 17.22 8.15 17.58
CA MET A 212 18.05 9.00 16.73
C MET A 212 17.26 9.53 15.52
N VAL A 213 16.33 8.73 14.97
CA VAL A 213 15.47 9.15 13.85
C VAL A 213 14.56 10.32 14.25
N THR A 214 14.07 10.32 15.48
CA THR A 214 13.25 11.42 16.02
C THR A 214 14.08 12.70 16.16
N ASP A 215 15.32 12.58 16.65
CA ASP A 215 16.23 13.72 16.82
C ASP A 215 16.59 14.33 15.44
N VAL A 216 16.90 13.49 14.43
CA VAL A 216 17.16 13.98 13.06
C VAL A 216 15.91 14.61 12.42
N LEU A 217 14.71 14.05 12.64
CA LEU A 217 13.48 14.68 12.14
C LEU A 217 13.19 16.03 12.82
N ASP A 218 13.64 16.25 14.05
CA ASP A 218 13.57 17.56 14.73
C ASP A 218 14.50 18.57 14.04
N GLU A 219 15.74 18.15 13.76
CA GLU A 219 16.73 18.97 13.04
C GLU A 219 16.24 19.34 11.63
N LEU A 220 15.59 18.41 10.93
CA LEU A 220 14.94 18.63 9.63
C LEU A 220 13.65 19.45 9.71
N ARG A 221 13.22 19.87 10.92
CA ARG A 221 11.94 20.57 11.18
C ARG A 221 10.71 19.83 10.68
N ALA A 222 10.77 18.50 10.61
CA ALA A 222 9.73 17.65 10.08
C ALA A 222 8.76 17.12 11.14
N LEU A 223 9.11 17.21 12.44
CA LEU A 223 8.28 16.67 13.53
C LEU A 223 6.86 17.27 13.57
N SER A 224 6.71 18.55 13.24
CA SER A 224 5.39 19.20 13.20
C SER A 224 4.53 18.62 12.07
N THR A 225 5.11 18.36 10.90
CA THR A 225 4.45 17.71 9.77
C THR A 225 4.08 16.26 10.09
N VAL A 226 4.99 15.50 10.70
CA VAL A 226 4.71 14.12 11.13
C VAL A 226 3.58 14.11 12.17
N SER A 227 3.62 14.99 13.16
CA SER A 227 2.57 15.12 14.18
C SER A 227 1.22 15.51 13.57
N HIS A 228 1.21 16.42 12.59
CA HIS A 228 0.00 16.76 11.85
C HIS A 228 -0.56 15.56 11.08
N ALA A 229 0.30 14.83 10.37
CA ALA A 229 -0.09 13.63 9.64
C ALA A 229 -0.63 12.51 10.56
N MET A 230 -0.04 12.33 11.76
CA MET A 230 -0.54 11.39 12.76
C MET A 230 -1.98 11.71 13.15
N VAL A 231 -2.31 12.99 13.37
CA VAL A 231 -3.67 13.42 13.71
C VAL A 231 -4.62 13.25 12.51
N GLN A 232 -4.19 13.68 11.32
CA GLN A 232 -5.00 13.60 10.10
C GLN A 232 -5.31 12.15 9.70
N PHE A 233 -4.38 11.24 9.93
CA PHE A 233 -4.50 9.81 9.59
C PHE A 233 -4.70 8.92 10.83
N ALA A 234 -5.20 9.47 11.93
CA ALA A 234 -5.42 8.73 13.18
C ALA A 234 -6.42 7.56 13.06
N ALA A 235 -7.25 7.53 12.01
CA ALA A 235 -8.15 6.41 11.74
C ALA A 235 -7.45 5.23 11.03
N ASP A 236 -6.23 5.42 10.50
CA ASP A 236 -5.50 4.37 9.80
C ASP A 236 -4.77 3.46 10.80
N ALA A 237 -5.07 2.16 10.74
CA ALA A 237 -4.52 1.16 11.66
C ALA A 237 -2.98 1.07 11.60
N SER A 238 -2.38 1.31 10.44
CA SER A 238 -0.93 1.24 10.28
C SER A 238 -0.22 2.43 10.94
N VAL A 239 -0.83 3.62 10.91
CA VAL A 239 -0.35 4.81 11.61
C VAL A 239 -0.53 4.64 13.12
N LEU A 240 -1.70 4.16 13.56
CA LEU A 240 -1.99 3.91 14.97
C LEU A 240 -1.02 2.94 15.64
N LYS A 241 -0.61 1.88 14.93
CA LYS A 241 0.34 0.85 15.40
C LYS A 241 1.60 1.47 16.02
N TYR A 242 2.13 2.53 15.42
CA TYR A 242 3.40 3.16 15.83
C TYR A 242 3.23 4.44 16.64
N SER A 243 2.09 5.11 16.48
CA SER A 243 1.84 6.44 17.06
C SER A 243 2.00 6.45 18.59
N GLY A 244 1.54 5.41 19.30
CA GLY A 244 1.66 5.33 20.76
C GLY A 244 3.11 5.33 21.24
N ILE A 245 3.99 4.55 20.60
CA ILE A 245 5.42 4.46 20.96
C ILE A 245 6.10 5.81 20.68
N VAL A 246 5.84 6.39 19.51
CA VAL A 246 6.43 7.67 19.11
C VAL A 246 5.98 8.80 20.04
N CYS A 247 4.70 8.88 20.40
CA CYS A 247 4.22 9.87 21.39
C CYS A 247 4.92 9.73 22.75
N GLN A 248 5.17 8.51 23.22
CA GLN A 248 5.91 8.30 24.46
C GLN A 248 7.38 8.75 24.35
N GLN A 249 8.02 8.53 23.20
CA GLN A 249 9.38 9.01 22.96
C GLN A 249 9.44 10.55 22.94
N LEU A 250 8.49 11.19 22.24
CA LEU A 250 8.39 12.65 22.18
C LEU A 250 8.14 13.26 23.57
N ALA A 251 7.27 12.65 24.38
CA ALA A 251 6.98 13.09 25.74
C ALA A 251 8.18 12.92 26.70
N ARG A 252 9.05 11.93 26.45
CA ARG A 252 10.29 11.70 27.21
C ARG A 252 11.48 12.52 26.70
N SER A 253 11.29 13.32 25.65
CA SER A 253 12.33 14.25 25.24
C SER A 253 12.56 15.25 26.36
N PRO A 254 13.82 15.44 26.84
CA PRO A 254 14.08 16.46 27.83
C PRO A 254 13.70 17.77 27.16
N VAL A 255 12.56 18.33 27.57
CA VAL A 255 12.21 19.70 27.28
C VAL A 255 13.46 20.47 27.64
N LYS A 256 14.21 20.95 26.62
CA LYS A 256 15.14 22.03 26.81
C LYS A 256 14.24 23.13 27.34
N ARG A 257 14.15 23.23 28.67
CA ARG A 257 13.43 24.27 29.37
C ARG A 257 14.11 25.53 28.87
N VAL A 258 13.54 26.13 27.83
CA VAL A 258 13.61 27.57 27.65
C VAL A 258 13.10 28.07 28.98
N ARG A 259 14.06 28.47 29.81
CA ARG A 259 13.86 29.10 31.10
C ARG A 259 13.17 30.41 30.75
N THR A 260 11.86 30.37 30.55
CA THR A 260 11.07 31.59 30.61
C THR A 260 11.28 32.08 32.03
N TYR A 261 12.00 33.19 32.12
CA TYR A 261 12.21 33.93 33.33
C TYR A 261 10.84 34.11 34.00
N SER A 262 10.61 33.39 35.09
CA SER A 262 9.49 33.69 35.98
C SER A 262 9.75 35.11 36.50
N PRO A 263 8.82 36.07 36.33
CA PRO A 263 8.96 37.35 36.99
C PRO A 263 8.93 37.08 38.50
N GLN A 264 10.01 37.46 39.17
CA GLN A 264 10.15 37.33 40.61
C GLN A 264 8.99 38.06 41.30
N LYS A 265 8.29 37.36 42.19
CA LYS A 265 7.41 37.99 43.18
C LYS A 265 8.29 38.89 44.06
N PRO A 266 7.94 40.16 44.27
CA PRO A 266 8.64 41.01 45.21
C PRO A 266 8.37 40.53 46.64
N THR A 267 9.45 40.14 47.32
CA THR A 267 9.53 39.97 48.77
C THR A 267 9.04 41.23 49.48
N LYS A 268 7.93 41.12 50.21
CA LYS A 268 7.49 42.15 51.16
C LYS A 268 7.86 41.76 52.59
N THR A 269 8.44 42.76 53.21
CA THR A 269 8.93 42.92 54.57
C THR A 269 7.91 42.62 55.66
N THR A 270 8.43 42.05 56.73
CA THR A 270 7.89 41.86 58.09
C THR A 270 7.18 43.11 58.64
N LYS A 271 5.97 42.94 59.20
CA LYS A 271 5.49 43.68 60.38
C LYS A 271 4.29 43.00 61.05
N ILE A 272 4.23 43.23 62.35
CA ILE A 272 3.50 42.57 63.44
C ILE A 272 2.09 43.16 63.66
N ARG A 273 1.19 42.33 64.26
CA ARG A 273 0.11 42.62 65.28
C ARG A 273 -1.40 42.44 64.90
N VAL A 274 -2.04 41.56 65.71
CA VAL A 274 -3.36 41.62 66.40
C VAL A 274 -4.69 41.28 65.68
N SER A 275 -5.42 40.41 66.39
CA SER A 275 -6.80 39.84 66.36
C SER A 275 -7.94 40.54 65.61
N THR A 276 -8.87 39.78 65.01
CA THR A 276 -10.16 39.26 65.57
C THR A 276 -10.91 38.37 64.53
N SER A 277 -11.74 37.44 65.01
CA SER A 277 -12.61 36.45 64.32
C SER A 277 -14.00 37.02 63.94
N PRO A 278 -15.03 36.26 63.44
CA PRO A 278 -15.14 35.07 62.54
C PRO A 278 -16.26 35.18 61.44
N LYS A 279 -16.44 34.10 60.64
CA LYS A 279 -17.65 33.59 59.90
C LYS A 279 -17.60 33.56 58.37
N LYS A 280 -17.65 32.34 57.77
CA LYS A 280 -18.78 31.76 56.98
C LYS A 280 -18.31 30.57 56.11
N GLU A 281 -18.96 29.42 56.27
CA GLU A 281 -19.14 28.34 55.26
C GLU A 281 -20.23 28.76 54.21
N PRO A 282 -20.64 27.98 53.16
CA PRO A 282 -20.34 26.58 52.77
C PRO A 282 -20.18 26.28 51.23
N ALA A 283 -19.97 24.97 50.91
CA ALA A 283 -20.65 24.15 49.86
C ALA A 283 -20.03 23.84 48.45
N VAL A 284 -19.83 22.52 48.20
CA VAL A 284 -20.34 21.69 47.04
C VAL A 284 -19.64 21.85 45.64
N LYS A 285 -19.31 20.86 44.77
CA LYS A 285 -19.80 19.50 44.41
C LYS A 285 -18.73 18.73 43.59
N GLU A 286 -18.64 17.40 43.75
CA GLU A 286 -18.03 16.46 42.79
C GLU A 286 -18.96 16.21 41.58
N GLY A 287 -18.37 16.01 40.40
CA GLY A 287 -19.08 15.63 39.18
C GLY A 287 -18.36 14.50 38.44
N VAL A 288 -18.97 13.32 38.44
CA VAL A 288 -18.59 12.15 37.62
C VAL A 288 -19.31 12.26 36.27
N VAL A 289 -18.56 12.22 35.16
CA VAL A 289 -19.08 12.21 33.79
C VAL A 289 -19.19 10.76 33.32
N TYR A 290 -20.38 10.33 32.92
CA TYR A 290 -20.60 9.08 32.17
C TYR A 290 -20.65 9.38 30.68
N ASP A 291 -19.84 8.67 29.89
CA ASP A 291 -19.94 8.68 28.43
C ASP A 291 -21.12 7.81 27.97
N PRO A 292 -21.93 8.27 26.99
CA PRO A 292 -23.04 7.50 26.46
C PRO A 292 -22.56 6.40 25.49
N MET A 293 -23.19 5.24 25.60
CA MET A 293 -22.95 4.06 24.78
C MET A 293 -23.42 4.27 23.33
N PRO A 294 -22.66 3.80 22.31
CA PRO A 294 -22.96 4.04 20.90
C PRO A 294 -24.26 3.36 20.45
N SER A 295 -25.05 4.10 19.67
CA SER A 295 -26.38 3.67 19.22
C SER A 295 -26.30 2.73 18.00
N ILE A 296 -27.27 1.82 17.90
CA ILE A 296 -27.36 0.73 16.91
C ILE A 296 -27.28 1.22 15.44
N GLY A 297 -27.55 2.50 15.15
CA GLY A 297 -27.44 3.07 13.80
C GLY A 297 -26.01 3.32 13.29
N GLU A 298 -24.98 3.27 14.16
CA GLU A 298 -23.60 3.49 13.74
C GLU A 298 -22.99 2.27 13.02
N ARG A 299 -23.44 1.06 13.36
CA ARG A 299 -22.97 -0.18 12.72
C ARG A 299 -23.33 -0.27 11.24
N ASP A 300 -24.47 0.31 10.84
CA ASP A 300 -24.90 0.32 9.44
C ASP A 300 -24.10 1.33 8.60
N LYS A 301 -23.67 2.45 9.21
CA LYS A 301 -22.74 3.40 8.56
C LYS A 301 -21.37 2.78 8.35
N GLU A 302 -20.86 2.06 9.34
CA GLU A 302 -19.57 1.39 9.27
C GLU A 302 -19.55 0.29 8.19
N ARG A 303 -20.66 -0.46 8.06
CA ARG A 303 -20.84 -1.46 6.99
C ARG A 303 -20.92 -0.84 5.59
N ALA A 304 -21.57 0.31 5.46
CA ALA A 304 -21.64 1.05 4.20
C ALA A 304 -20.27 1.61 3.78
N LEU A 305 -19.46 2.10 4.75
CA LEU A 305 -18.10 2.58 4.51
C LEU A 305 -17.17 1.44 4.10
N ALA A 306 -17.26 0.26 4.74
CA ALA A 306 -16.49 -0.91 4.36
C ALA A 306 -16.83 -1.41 2.94
N GLN A 307 -18.10 -1.37 2.54
CA GLN A 307 -18.51 -1.72 1.17
C GLN A 307 -18.04 -0.69 0.13
N ALA A 308 -18.06 0.60 0.47
CA ALA A 308 -17.51 1.66 -0.38
C ALA A 308 -15.99 1.51 -0.57
N GLU A 309 -15.25 1.12 0.47
CA GLU A 309 -13.81 0.89 0.41
C GLU A 309 -13.44 -0.34 -0.46
N VAL A 310 -14.24 -1.41 -0.40
CA VAL A 310 -14.09 -2.58 -1.28
C VAL A 310 -14.37 -2.22 -2.74
N ALA A 311 -15.42 -1.42 -3.00
CA ALA A 311 -15.73 -0.93 -4.33
C ALA A 311 -14.62 -0.03 -4.89
N ASP A 312 -14.03 0.84 -4.07
CA ASP A 312 -12.93 1.70 -4.47
C ASP A 312 -11.61 0.93 -4.72
N ARG A 313 -11.33 -0.13 -3.93
CA ARG A 313 -10.24 -1.09 -4.24
C ARG A 313 -10.44 -1.77 -5.59
N ALA A 314 -11.69 -2.07 -5.97
CA ALA A 314 -12.00 -2.67 -7.27
C ALA A 314 -11.79 -1.66 -8.43
N VAL A 315 -12.17 -0.39 -8.24
CA VAL A 315 -11.96 0.70 -9.20
C VAL A 315 -10.45 0.99 -9.42
N ARG A 316 -9.63 0.99 -8.36
CA ARG A 316 -8.17 1.22 -8.49
C ARG A 316 -7.42 0.10 -9.21
N GLY A 317 -7.88 -1.14 -9.09
CA GLY A 317 -7.33 -2.23 -9.89
C GLY A 317 -7.55 -2.03 -11.40
N ASN A 318 -8.53 -1.22 -11.81
CA ASN A 318 -8.76 -0.87 -13.21
C ASN A 318 -7.85 0.26 -13.73
N LEU A 319 -7.27 1.08 -12.84
CA LEU A 319 -6.40 2.20 -13.23
C LEU A 319 -5.03 1.74 -13.75
N LEU A 320 -4.53 0.61 -13.23
CA LEU A 320 -3.32 -0.04 -13.73
C LEU A 320 -3.56 -0.72 -15.09
N THR A 321 -4.77 -1.21 -15.35
CA THR A 321 -5.16 -1.75 -16.66
C THR A 321 -5.46 -0.65 -17.69
N SER A 322 -5.89 0.54 -17.25
CA SER A 322 -6.10 1.68 -18.17
C SER A 322 -4.79 2.29 -18.67
N ALA A 323 -3.72 2.25 -17.87
CA ALA A 323 -2.38 2.69 -18.30
C ALA A 323 -1.83 1.89 -19.49
N TYR A 324 -2.39 0.71 -19.76
CA TYR A 324 -2.06 -0.15 -20.90
C TYR A 324 -3.20 -0.27 -21.94
N GLY A 325 -4.18 0.64 -21.93
CA GLY A 325 -5.22 0.70 -22.96
C GLY A 325 -6.40 -0.27 -22.81
N PHE A 326 -6.62 -0.86 -21.63
CA PHE A 326 -7.67 -1.88 -21.43
C PHE A 326 -8.98 -1.37 -20.79
N ALA A 327 -9.07 -0.10 -20.42
CA ALA A 327 -10.34 0.49 -19.97
C ALA A 327 -10.90 1.41 -21.06
N LYS A 328 -12.17 1.23 -21.42
CA LYS A 328 -12.90 2.28 -22.16
C LYS A 328 -12.81 3.57 -21.33
N PRO A 329 -12.58 4.74 -21.94
CA PRO A 329 -12.64 6.01 -21.22
C PRO A 329 -13.93 6.04 -20.41
N LEU A 330 -13.83 6.27 -19.10
CA LEU A 330 -14.98 6.66 -18.31
C LEU A 330 -15.55 7.89 -19.01
N LYS A 331 -16.72 7.74 -19.64
CA LYS A 331 -17.46 8.86 -20.20
C LYS A 331 -17.62 9.86 -19.05
N GLN A 332 -16.93 10.99 -19.14
CA GLN A 332 -17.25 12.15 -18.35
C GLN A 332 -18.73 12.41 -18.57
N SER A 333 -19.52 12.23 -17.51
CA SER A 333 -20.89 12.70 -17.43
C SER A 333 -20.82 14.22 -17.51
N LEU A 334 -20.81 14.74 -18.74
CA LEU A 334 -21.13 16.13 -19.00
C LEU A 334 -22.55 16.35 -18.48
N VAL A 335 -22.66 17.28 -17.54
CA VAL A 335 -23.91 17.90 -17.12
C VAL A 335 -24.54 18.51 -18.37
N VAL A 336 -25.57 17.86 -18.90
CA VAL A 336 -26.38 18.39 -20.01
C VAL A 336 -27.66 18.96 -19.40
N ALA A 337 -27.82 20.27 -19.62
CA ALA A 337 -28.99 21.04 -19.28
C ALA A 337 -30.28 20.48 -19.92
N SER A 338 -31.38 20.74 -19.23
CA SER A 338 -32.77 20.38 -19.55
C SER A 338 -33.17 20.66 -21.00
N SER A 339 -33.83 19.69 -21.64
CA SER A 339 -34.64 19.89 -22.84
C SER A 339 -35.96 19.09 -22.73
N PRO A 340 -37.05 19.53 -23.41
CA PRO A 340 -38.45 19.29 -23.02
C PRO A 340 -39.02 17.95 -23.55
N PRO A 341 -40.25 17.55 -23.14
CA PRO A 341 -40.67 16.15 -23.20
C PRO A 341 -41.03 15.71 -24.62
N LYS A 342 -40.56 14.53 -25.02
CA LYS A 342 -40.93 13.89 -26.29
C LYS A 342 -42.06 12.89 -26.08
N GLU A 343 -43.03 12.99 -26.98
CA GLU A 343 -44.21 12.14 -27.18
C GLU A 343 -43.94 10.64 -27.07
N ILE A 344 -44.89 9.97 -26.42
CA ILE A 344 -45.00 8.53 -26.29
C ILE A 344 -45.54 7.96 -27.60
N LYS A 345 -44.73 7.17 -28.31
CA LYS A 345 -45.16 6.38 -29.47
C LYS A 345 -45.42 4.92 -29.03
N PRO A 346 -46.54 4.29 -29.41
CA PRO A 346 -46.96 3.00 -28.86
C PRO A 346 -46.10 1.82 -29.38
N ARG A 347 -45.94 0.86 -28.47
CA ARG A 347 -45.15 -0.38 -28.59
C ARG A 347 -45.86 -1.40 -29.50
N PRO A 348 -45.21 -1.98 -30.52
CA PRO A 348 -45.78 -3.11 -31.26
C PRO A 348 -45.68 -4.43 -30.45
N PRO A 349 -46.61 -5.38 -30.65
CA PRO A 349 -46.73 -6.58 -29.84
C PRO A 349 -45.67 -7.65 -30.14
N ALA A 350 -45.41 -8.48 -29.13
CA ALA A 350 -44.41 -9.53 -29.11
C ALA A 350 -44.67 -10.63 -30.16
N ARG A 351 -43.64 -11.00 -30.93
CA ARG A 351 -43.62 -12.21 -31.75
C ARG A 351 -43.15 -13.41 -30.91
N LEU A 352 -43.94 -14.47 -30.97
CA LEU A 352 -43.68 -15.79 -30.39
C LEU A 352 -42.49 -16.50 -31.07
N PRO A 353 -41.80 -17.43 -30.37
CA PRO A 353 -40.70 -18.21 -30.93
C PRO A 353 -41.21 -19.34 -31.85
N PRO A 354 -40.53 -19.64 -32.98
CA PRO A 354 -40.85 -20.82 -33.77
C PRO A 354 -40.28 -22.10 -33.13
N GLN A 355 -41.10 -23.14 -33.25
CA GLN A 355 -40.93 -24.48 -32.70
C GLN A 355 -39.77 -25.28 -33.31
N ALA A 356 -39.31 -26.23 -32.51
CA ALA A 356 -38.33 -27.25 -32.81
C ALA A 356 -38.72 -28.15 -34.01
N THR A 357 -37.74 -28.43 -34.86
CA THR A 357 -37.70 -29.66 -35.67
C THR A 357 -36.28 -30.23 -35.64
N SER A 358 -36.20 -31.53 -35.34
CA SER A 358 -35.05 -32.41 -35.51
C SER A 358 -35.59 -33.70 -36.17
N PRO A 359 -34.78 -34.70 -36.54
CA PRO A 359 -33.40 -34.72 -37.02
C PRO A 359 -33.27 -35.46 -38.37
N LEU A 360 -32.21 -35.20 -39.17
CA LEU A 360 -31.84 -36.08 -40.29
C LEU A 360 -30.43 -36.66 -40.13
N LYS A 361 -30.44 -37.99 -40.08
CA LYS A 361 -29.40 -39.01 -40.22
C LYS A 361 -28.14 -38.61 -41.00
N SER A 362 -26.98 -39.02 -40.49
CA SER A 362 -25.82 -39.37 -41.32
C SER A 362 -25.12 -40.62 -40.77
N PRO A 363 -24.52 -41.47 -41.64
CA PRO A 363 -24.16 -42.84 -41.29
C PRO A 363 -22.68 -43.02 -40.94
N THR A 364 -22.49 -44.09 -40.16
CA THR A 364 -21.29 -44.77 -39.70
C THR A 364 -20.37 -45.27 -40.83
N LYS A 365 -19.05 -45.11 -40.66
CA LYS A 365 -17.97 -46.00 -41.17
C LYS A 365 -16.73 -45.77 -40.29
N VAL A 366 -16.32 -46.69 -39.41
CA VAL A 366 -15.39 -47.83 -39.64
C VAL A 366 -14.21 -47.39 -40.53
N GLY A 367 -12.95 -47.33 -40.12
CA GLY A 367 -12.18 -48.03 -39.09
C GLY A 367 -10.87 -48.45 -39.74
N ARG A 368 -9.71 -47.96 -39.29
CA ARG A 368 -8.42 -48.63 -39.56
C ARG A 368 -7.35 -48.23 -38.54
N VAL A 369 -7.08 -49.20 -37.68
CA VAL A 369 -5.94 -49.31 -36.77
C VAL A 369 -4.66 -49.42 -37.59
N ARG A 370 -3.58 -48.73 -37.17
CA ARG A 370 -2.21 -48.99 -37.62
C ARG A 370 -1.34 -49.29 -36.39
N PRO A 371 -0.62 -50.42 -36.36
CA PRO A 371 0.13 -50.86 -35.18
C PRO A 371 1.52 -50.19 -35.06
N LEU A 372 2.00 -50.10 -33.81
CA LEU A 372 3.37 -49.77 -33.43
C LEU A 372 4.35 -50.85 -33.92
N PRO A 373 5.61 -50.50 -34.25
CA PRO A 373 6.71 -51.45 -34.30
C PRO A 373 7.34 -51.65 -32.91
N THR A 374 7.57 -52.91 -32.58
CA THR A 374 8.37 -53.39 -31.46
C THR A 374 9.86 -53.22 -31.72
N SER A 375 10.59 -53.06 -30.62
CA SER A 375 12.04 -52.99 -30.47
C SER A 375 12.80 -54.22 -30.96
N ARG A 376 14.00 -53.98 -31.50
CA ARG A 376 15.22 -54.71 -31.16
C ARG A 376 16.35 -53.73 -30.96
#